data_AF-A0A536ZX51-F1
#
_entry.id   AF-A0A536ZX51-F1
#
_cell.length_a   1.000
_cell.length_b   1.000
_cell.length_c   1.000
_cell.angle_alpha   90.00
_cell.angle_beta   90.00
_cell.angle_gamma   90.00
#
_symmetry.space_group_name_H-M   'P 1'
#
loop_
_entity.id
_entity.type
_entity.pdbx_description
1 polymer ?
#
loop_
_entity_poly.entity_id
_entity_poly.type
_entity_poly.pdbx_seq_one_letter_code
_entity_poly.pdbx_strand_id
1 'polypeptide(L)'
;VVPRSRTDLARSAVAMAVAAGATRPDVSSESAIRDAILQARSIGYSTGPSGAHLVRLFERWGIADAIAPRTVQASPGVPVGTLVARGDVELGFQQWSELMHLPGIDVIGLLPPEIQVETVFSAAVCTASNSPAAVKALLSFLASPQADATKRRHGMASASARA
;
A
#
# COMPACT_ATOMS: atom_id res chain seq x y z
N VAL A 1 -21.56 -10.78 -7.06
CA VAL A 1 -21.87 -10.48 -5.63
C VAL A 1 -23.34 -10.08 -5.50
N VAL A 2 -23.98 -10.31 -4.35
CA VAL A 2 -25.38 -9.90 -4.09
C VAL A 2 -25.49 -8.37 -4.26
N PRO A 3 -26.50 -7.85 -4.98
CA PRO A 3 -26.66 -6.42 -5.20
C PRO A 3 -26.67 -5.63 -3.89
N ARG A 4 -25.98 -4.48 -3.87
CA ARG A 4 -25.91 -3.56 -2.70
C ARG A 4 -25.37 -4.20 -1.41
N SER A 5 -24.61 -5.29 -1.51
CA SER A 5 -23.95 -5.92 -0.35
C SER A 5 -22.52 -5.47 -0.10
N ARG A 6 -21.96 -4.61 -0.98
CA ARG A 6 -20.60 -4.09 -0.82
C ARG A 6 -20.53 -3.27 0.46
N THR A 7 -19.54 -3.60 1.28
CA THR A 7 -19.21 -2.92 2.52
C THR A 7 -17.72 -2.59 2.48
N ASP A 8 -17.39 -1.32 2.61
CA ASP A 8 -16.01 -0.86 2.70
C ASP A 8 -15.54 -1.09 4.16
N LEU A 9 -14.38 -1.72 4.34
CA LEU A 9 -13.93 -2.22 5.65
C LEU A 9 -12.76 -1.41 6.22
N ALA A 10 -11.79 -1.12 5.37
CA ALA A 10 -10.51 -0.55 5.77
C ALA A 10 -9.88 0.27 4.64
N ARG A 11 -8.96 1.17 5.00
CA ARG A 11 -8.15 1.96 4.06
C ARG A 11 -6.68 1.79 4.40
N SER A 12 -5.81 1.70 3.40
CA SER A 12 -4.36 1.67 3.61
C SER A 12 -3.68 2.64 2.64
N ALA A 13 -2.87 3.54 3.21
CA ALA A 13 -2.05 4.49 2.47
C ALA A 13 -0.78 3.83 1.94
N VAL A 14 -0.20 4.38 0.88
CA VAL A 14 1.11 3.96 0.37
C VAL A 14 2.23 4.53 1.23
N ALA A 15 3.20 3.68 1.54
CA ALA A 15 4.41 4.01 2.29
C ALA A 15 5.66 3.66 1.48
N MET A 16 6.78 4.26 1.90
CA MET A 16 8.11 4.02 1.37
C MET A 16 8.97 3.30 2.41
N ALA A 17 9.72 2.29 1.97
CA ALA A 17 10.61 1.50 2.81
C ALA A 17 12.02 1.38 2.21
N VAL A 18 13.00 1.21 3.09
CA VAL A 18 14.40 0.89 2.78
C VAL A 18 14.85 -0.29 3.63
N ALA A 19 16.01 -0.89 3.32
CA ALA A 19 16.56 -1.95 4.15
C ALA A 19 16.84 -1.42 5.57
N ALA A 20 16.66 -2.25 6.59
CA ALA A 20 16.87 -1.83 7.98
C ALA A 20 18.28 -1.25 8.18
N GLY A 21 18.35 -0.05 8.75
CA GLY A 21 19.63 0.65 8.98
C GLY A 21 20.25 1.31 7.74
N ALA A 22 19.60 1.25 6.57
CA ALA A 22 20.06 1.97 5.38
C ALA A 22 19.85 3.50 5.51
N THR A 23 20.54 4.25 4.67
CA THR A 23 20.33 5.70 4.54
C THR A 23 18.87 5.99 4.21
N ARG A 24 18.28 6.92 4.97
CA ARG A 24 16.87 7.32 4.80
C ARG A 24 16.81 8.57 3.91
N PRO A 25 16.34 8.48 2.66
CA PRO A 25 16.09 9.66 1.85
C PRO A 25 14.98 10.52 2.47
N ASP A 26 14.93 11.79 2.07
CA ASP A 26 13.84 12.69 2.45
C ASP A 26 12.53 12.26 1.77
N VAL A 27 11.47 12.15 2.57
CA VAL A 27 10.11 11.77 2.14
C VAL A 27 9.07 12.84 2.49
N SER A 28 9.51 14.06 2.83
CA SER A 28 8.65 15.14 3.30
C SER A 28 7.79 15.77 2.20
N SER A 29 8.17 15.64 0.93
CA SER A 29 7.50 16.27 -0.20
C SER A 29 7.50 15.43 -1.48
N GLU A 30 6.63 15.78 -2.43
CA GLU A 30 6.59 15.14 -3.75
C GLU A 30 7.94 15.27 -4.48
N SER A 31 8.58 16.45 -4.42
CA SER A 31 9.87 16.66 -5.08
C SER A 31 10.97 15.81 -4.43
N ALA A 32 11.01 15.73 -3.10
CA ALA A 32 12.00 14.92 -2.38
C ALA A 32 11.89 13.44 -2.75
N ILE A 33 10.67 12.91 -2.85
CA ILE A 33 10.43 11.51 -3.25
C ILE A 33 10.80 11.29 -4.72
N ARG A 34 10.42 12.20 -5.61
CA ARG A 34 10.82 12.14 -7.03
C ARG A 34 12.34 12.11 -7.18
N ASP A 35 13.05 12.97 -6.46
CA ASP A 35 14.51 13.05 -6.51
C ASP A 35 15.17 11.79 -5.92
N ALA A 36 14.63 11.28 -4.81
CA ALA A 36 15.07 10.00 -4.24
C ALA A 36 14.92 8.84 -5.23
N ILE A 37 13.79 8.77 -5.96
CA ILE A 37 13.56 7.76 -7.00
C ILE A 37 14.55 7.91 -8.17
N LEU A 38 14.82 9.14 -8.60
CA LEU A 38 15.80 9.38 -9.67
C LEU A 38 17.21 8.93 -9.27
N GLN A 39 17.58 9.12 -8.01
CA GLN A 39 18.90 8.80 -7.47
C GLN A 39 19.09 7.33 -7.07
N ALA A 40 18.00 6.63 -6.70
CA ALA A 40 18.07 5.27 -6.17
C ALA A 40 18.56 4.22 -7.17
N ARG A 41 19.36 3.25 -6.73
CA ARG A 41 19.88 2.19 -7.62
C ARG A 41 18.81 1.25 -8.14
N SER A 42 17.73 1.05 -7.37
CA SER A 42 16.60 0.21 -7.76
C SER A 42 15.33 0.55 -6.99
N ILE A 43 14.17 0.36 -7.64
CA ILE A 43 12.86 0.75 -7.13
C ILE A 43 11.89 -0.43 -7.23
N GLY A 44 11.45 -0.95 -6.08
CA GLY A 44 10.44 -1.98 -5.94
C GLY A 44 9.03 -1.42 -5.80
N TYR A 45 8.06 -1.98 -6.50
CA TYR A 45 6.64 -1.65 -6.34
C TYR A 45 5.73 -2.86 -6.53
N SER A 46 4.53 -2.84 -5.96
CA SER A 46 3.61 -4.00 -5.97
C SER A 46 2.84 -4.15 -7.30
N THR A 47 2.12 -5.26 -7.47
CA THR A 47 1.18 -5.47 -8.60
C THR A 47 -0.19 -4.87 -8.40
N GLY A 48 -0.51 -4.44 -7.16
CA GLY A 48 -1.82 -3.94 -6.78
C GLY A 48 -2.04 -2.44 -7.05
N PRO A 49 -3.11 -1.85 -6.46
CA PRO A 49 -3.46 -0.45 -6.65
C PRO A 49 -2.33 0.54 -6.34
N SER A 50 -1.51 0.28 -5.32
CA SER A 50 -0.35 1.14 -4.99
C SER A 50 0.69 1.14 -6.09
N GLY A 51 1.02 -0.01 -6.69
CA GLY A 51 1.99 -0.08 -7.78
C GLY A 51 1.49 0.59 -9.06
N ALA A 52 0.22 0.35 -9.42
CA ALA A 52 -0.41 1.04 -10.54
C ALA A 52 -0.43 2.57 -10.35
N HIS A 53 -0.57 3.03 -9.11
CA HIS A 53 -0.46 4.46 -8.78
C HIS A 53 0.96 4.99 -8.96
N LEU A 54 1.97 4.29 -8.43
CA LEU A 54 3.38 4.66 -8.60
C LEU A 54 3.76 4.78 -10.09
N VAL A 55 3.33 3.85 -10.93
CA VAL A 55 3.59 3.92 -12.40
C VAL A 55 3.01 5.22 -12.99
N ARG A 56 1.77 5.58 -12.64
CA ARG A 56 1.18 6.86 -13.08
C ARG A 56 1.90 8.08 -12.53
N LEU A 57 2.46 8.01 -11.32
CA LEU A 57 3.31 9.07 -10.77
C LEU A 57 4.56 9.26 -11.63
N PHE A 58 5.23 8.16 -11.98
CA PHE A 58 6.45 8.19 -12.79
C PHE A 58 6.22 8.78 -14.18
N GLU A 59 5.10 8.42 -14.82
CA GLU A 59 4.65 9.00 -16.09
C GLU A 59 4.35 10.49 -15.94
N ARG A 60 3.58 10.89 -14.92
CA ARG A 60 3.25 12.30 -14.68
C ARG A 60 4.49 13.17 -14.44
N TRP A 61 5.49 12.62 -13.75
CA TRP A 61 6.77 13.31 -13.51
C TRP A 61 7.71 13.33 -14.72
N GLY A 62 7.38 12.60 -15.80
CA GLY A 62 8.22 12.46 -16.98
C GLY A 62 9.52 11.69 -16.71
N ILE A 63 9.56 10.81 -15.72
CA ILE A 63 10.78 10.07 -15.33
C ILE A 63 10.73 8.59 -15.68
N ALA A 64 9.60 8.08 -16.17
CA ALA A 64 9.36 6.65 -16.40
C ALA A 64 10.50 5.99 -17.21
N ASP A 65 10.89 6.58 -18.34
CA ASP A 65 11.97 6.04 -19.19
C ASP A 65 13.33 6.04 -18.49
N ALA A 66 13.61 7.08 -17.69
CA ALA A 66 14.89 7.23 -16.98
C ALA A 66 15.05 6.21 -15.84
N ILE A 67 13.95 5.71 -15.27
CA ILE A 67 13.98 4.76 -14.16
C ILE A 67 13.66 3.32 -14.60
N ALA A 68 13.08 3.11 -15.78
CA ALA A 68 12.65 1.80 -16.28
C ALA A 68 13.72 0.68 -16.11
N PRO A 69 15.03 0.91 -16.36
CA PRO A 69 16.04 -0.13 -16.16
C PRO A 69 16.27 -0.55 -14.70
N ARG A 70 15.79 0.25 -13.73
CA ARG A 70 16.00 0.09 -12.29
C ARG A 70 14.71 -0.24 -11.53
N THR A 71 13.57 -0.30 -12.21
CA THR A 71 12.30 -0.63 -11.59
C THR A 71 12.06 -2.13 -11.56
N VAL A 72 11.58 -2.65 -10.43
CA VAL A 72 11.25 -4.06 -10.21
C VAL A 72 9.82 -4.14 -9.69
N GLN A 73 8.94 -4.78 -10.44
CA GLN A 73 7.60 -5.10 -9.95
C GLN A 73 7.65 -6.42 -9.16
N ALA A 74 7.18 -6.38 -7.90
CA ALA A 74 7.10 -7.58 -7.08
C ALA A 74 6.08 -8.58 -7.66
N SER A 75 6.38 -9.88 -7.59
CA SER A 75 5.43 -10.91 -8.03
C SER A 75 4.14 -10.87 -7.18
N PRO A 76 2.98 -11.29 -7.73
CA PRO A 76 1.73 -11.36 -6.97
C PRO A 76 1.90 -12.13 -5.65
N GLY A 77 1.42 -11.54 -4.55
CA GLY A 77 1.51 -12.12 -3.21
C GLY A 77 2.87 -11.96 -2.52
N VAL A 78 3.89 -11.42 -3.18
CA VAL A 78 5.18 -11.10 -2.55
C VAL A 78 5.16 -9.66 -2.05
N PRO A 79 5.31 -9.40 -0.74
CA PRO A 79 5.48 -8.04 -0.23
C PRO A 79 6.75 -7.42 -0.79
N VAL A 80 6.67 -6.18 -1.28
CA VAL A 80 7.81 -5.39 -1.78
C VAL A 80 8.89 -5.27 -0.71
N GLY A 81 8.50 -5.17 0.57
CA GLY A 81 9.44 -5.18 1.68
C GLY A 81 10.36 -6.41 1.73
N THR A 82 9.93 -7.57 1.18
CA THR A 82 10.78 -8.76 1.08
C THR A 82 11.95 -8.53 0.13
N LEU A 83 11.71 -7.84 -0.99
CA LEU A 83 12.76 -7.51 -1.96
C LEU A 83 13.74 -6.49 -1.35
N VAL A 84 13.21 -5.53 -0.61
CA VAL A 84 14.02 -4.53 0.11
C VAL A 84 14.90 -5.21 1.17
N ALA A 85 14.33 -6.09 2.00
CA ALA A 85 15.06 -6.80 3.06
C ALA A 85 16.18 -7.70 2.51
N ARG A 86 16.04 -8.22 1.28
CA ARG A 86 17.06 -9.02 0.60
C ARG A 86 18.12 -8.18 -0.10
N GLY A 87 17.90 -6.88 -0.25
CA GLY A 87 18.76 -5.99 -1.03
C GLY A 87 18.52 -6.07 -2.54
N ASP A 88 17.46 -6.74 -2.99
CA ASP A 88 17.09 -6.83 -4.41
C ASP A 88 16.65 -5.45 -4.94
N VAL A 89 16.03 -4.64 -4.08
CA VAL A 89 15.64 -3.26 -4.38
C VAL A 89 16.07 -2.30 -3.27
N GLU A 90 16.50 -1.10 -3.63
CA GLU A 90 16.91 -0.07 -2.66
C GLU A 90 15.70 0.62 -2.00
N LEU A 91 14.73 1.04 -2.83
CA LEU A 91 13.50 1.69 -2.37
C LEU A 91 12.31 0.78 -2.63
N GLY A 92 11.43 0.61 -1.65
CA GLY A 92 10.20 -0.16 -1.79
C GLY A 92 8.95 0.68 -1.57
N PHE A 93 7.95 0.54 -2.45
CA PHE A 93 6.66 1.23 -2.36
C PHE A 93 5.49 0.24 -2.33
N GLN A 94 4.71 0.25 -1.26
CA GLN A 94 3.50 -0.57 -1.11
C GLN A 94 2.56 0.04 -0.05
N GLN A 95 1.33 -0.48 0.06
CA GLN A 95 0.46 -0.18 1.20
C GLN A 95 1.16 -0.39 2.54
N TRP A 96 0.99 0.55 3.47
CA TRP A 96 1.57 0.53 4.82
C TRP A 96 1.29 -0.77 5.58
N SER A 97 0.07 -1.28 5.45
CA SER A 97 -0.37 -2.55 6.05
C SER A 97 0.48 -3.76 5.64
N GLU A 98 1.15 -3.72 4.48
CA GLU A 98 2.00 -4.80 3.96
C GLU A 98 3.45 -4.69 4.44
N LEU A 99 3.86 -3.51 4.91
CA LEU A 99 5.24 -3.19 5.26
C LEU A 99 5.48 -3.11 6.77
N MET A 100 4.52 -2.60 7.54
CA MET A 100 4.75 -2.17 8.92
C MET A 100 5.27 -3.25 9.90
N HIS A 101 5.04 -4.53 9.60
CA HIS A 101 5.45 -5.66 10.44
C HIS A 101 6.54 -6.51 9.79
N LEU A 102 7.03 -6.12 8.62
CA LEU A 102 8.00 -6.92 7.88
C LEU A 102 9.40 -6.70 8.46
N PRO A 103 10.11 -7.75 8.90
CA PRO A 103 11.44 -7.62 9.46
C PRO A 103 12.49 -7.34 8.38
N GLY A 104 13.57 -6.64 8.74
CA GLY A 104 14.66 -6.34 7.81
C GLY A 104 14.44 -5.12 6.92
N ILE A 105 13.35 -4.38 7.14
CA ILE A 105 13.12 -3.07 6.52
C ILE A 105 12.87 -1.99 7.58
N ASP A 106 13.19 -0.76 7.20
CA ASP A 106 12.71 0.44 7.84
C ASP A 106 11.67 1.09 6.94
N VAL A 107 10.45 1.29 7.46
CA VAL A 107 9.48 2.14 6.77
C VAL A 107 9.72 3.58 7.17
N ILE A 108 10.02 4.43 6.20
CA ILE A 108 10.56 5.77 6.42
C ILE A 108 9.50 6.87 6.32
N GLY A 109 8.32 6.55 5.80
CA GLY A 109 7.18 7.47 5.81
C GLY A 109 6.06 7.03 4.88
N LEU A 110 4.88 7.63 5.08
CA LEU A 110 3.80 7.60 4.10
C LEU A 110 4.14 8.58 2.96
N LEU A 111 3.62 8.33 1.76
CA LEU A 111 3.68 9.34 0.70
C LEU A 111 2.92 10.62 1.15
N PRO A 112 3.43 11.82 0.83
CA PRO A 112 2.76 13.09 1.07
C PRO A 112 1.37 13.14 0.45
N PRO A 113 0.43 13.90 1.02
CA PRO A 113 -0.96 13.97 0.56
C PRO A 113 -1.10 14.20 -0.95
N GLU A 114 -0.25 15.05 -1.51
CA GLU A 114 -0.27 15.47 -2.93
C GLU A 114 -0.09 14.29 -3.90
N ILE A 115 0.61 13.24 -3.47
CA ILE A 115 0.91 12.06 -4.27
C ILE A 115 0.43 10.76 -3.63
N GLN A 116 -0.37 10.86 -2.58
CA GLN A 116 -0.89 9.71 -1.86
C GLN A 116 -2.03 9.05 -2.65
N VAL A 117 -2.19 7.74 -2.47
CA VAL A 117 -3.42 7.02 -2.80
C VAL A 117 -3.78 6.09 -1.66
N GLU A 118 -5.02 6.16 -1.20
CA GLU A 118 -5.53 5.17 -0.26
C GLU A 118 -6.23 4.03 -1.02
N THR A 119 -5.85 2.80 -0.70
CA THR A 119 -6.58 1.62 -1.17
C THR A 119 -7.71 1.32 -0.20
N VAL A 120 -8.95 1.33 -0.70
CA VAL A 120 -10.14 0.92 0.08
C VAL A 120 -10.35 -0.59 -0.08
N PHE A 121 -10.19 -1.32 1.02
CA PHE A 121 -10.52 -2.74 1.08
C PHE A 121 -12.00 -2.92 1.33
N SER A 122 -12.68 -3.59 0.39
CA SER A 122 -14.12 -3.80 0.41
C SER A 122 -14.45 -5.28 0.33
N ALA A 123 -15.57 -5.67 0.92
CA ALA A 123 -16.11 -7.03 0.84
C ALA A 123 -17.59 -7.00 0.49
N ALA A 124 -18.11 -8.11 -0.04
CA ALA A 124 -19.52 -8.23 -0.44
C ALA A 124 -19.98 -9.67 -0.28
N VAL A 125 -21.30 -9.88 -0.18
CA VAL A 125 -21.86 -11.24 -0.11
C VAL A 125 -21.77 -11.88 -1.50
N CYS A 126 -21.17 -13.07 -1.59
CA CYS A 126 -21.17 -13.85 -2.83
C CYS A 126 -22.59 -14.34 -3.16
N THR A 127 -22.99 -14.31 -4.43
CA THR A 127 -24.32 -14.81 -4.87
C THR A 127 -24.49 -16.31 -4.63
N ALA A 128 -23.38 -17.05 -4.56
CA ALA A 128 -23.33 -18.48 -4.26
C ALA A 128 -23.31 -18.79 -2.74
N SER A 129 -23.44 -17.79 -1.86
CA SER A 129 -23.40 -18.03 -0.42
C SER A 129 -24.67 -18.74 0.06
N ASN A 130 -24.50 -19.85 0.79
CA ASN A 130 -25.58 -20.54 1.51
C ASN A 130 -25.93 -19.86 2.85
N SER A 131 -25.25 -18.77 3.21
CA SER A 131 -25.45 -18.08 4.50
C SER A 131 -25.34 -16.56 4.35
N PRO A 132 -26.13 -15.93 3.46
CA PRO A 132 -26.00 -14.50 3.16
C PRO A 132 -26.24 -13.60 4.37
N ALA A 133 -27.13 -13.99 5.29
CA ALA A 133 -27.39 -13.26 6.53
C ALA A 133 -26.17 -13.27 7.47
N ALA A 134 -25.50 -14.41 7.63
CA ALA A 134 -24.31 -14.54 8.45
C ALA A 134 -23.13 -13.72 7.88
N VAL A 135 -22.94 -13.77 6.55
CA VAL A 135 -21.93 -12.94 5.88
C VAL A 135 -22.22 -11.45 6.10
N LYS A 136 -23.49 -11.02 5.95
CA LYS A 136 -23.88 -9.62 6.20
C LYS A 136 -23.59 -9.19 7.65
N ALA A 137 -23.87 -10.05 8.63
CA ALA A 137 -23.55 -9.79 10.03
C ALA A 137 -22.04 -9.65 10.25
N LEU A 138 -21.23 -10.53 9.65
CA LEU A 138 -19.76 -10.44 9.69
C LEU A 138 -19.26 -9.12 9.08
N LEU A 139 -19.75 -8.74 7.90
CA LEU A 139 -19.35 -7.49 7.24
C LEU A 139 -19.72 -6.27 8.09
N SER A 140 -20.90 -6.28 8.71
CA SER A 140 -21.33 -5.23 9.64
C SER A 140 -20.40 -5.13 10.86
N PHE A 141 -19.98 -6.27 11.41
CA PHE A 141 -19.04 -6.31 12.53
C PHE A 141 -17.66 -5.76 12.13
N LEU A 142 -17.11 -6.20 11.00
CA LEU A 142 -15.81 -5.75 10.48
C LEU A 142 -15.81 -4.24 10.15
N ALA A 143 -16.94 -3.70 9.70
CA ALA A 143 -17.11 -2.26 9.45
C ALA A 143 -17.37 -1.43 10.73
N SER A 144 -17.65 -2.06 11.86
CA SER A 144 -17.98 -1.38 13.10
C SER A 144 -16.75 -0.77 13.81
N PRO A 145 -16.95 0.21 14.70
CA PRO A 145 -15.87 0.77 15.53
C PRO A 145 -15.13 -0.26 16.39
N GLN A 146 -15.78 -1.39 16.71
CA GLN A 146 -15.17 -2.48 17.50
C GLN A 146 -13.95 -3.08 16.80
N ALA A 147 -13.92 -3.05 15.47
CA ALA A 147 -12.81 -3.56 14.67
C ALA A 147 -11.68 -2.53 14.45
N ASP A 148 -11.90 -1.26 14.78
CA ASP A 148 -10.99 -0.17 14.38
C ASP A 148 -9.63 -0.23 15.07
N ALA A 149 -9.58 -0.69 16.32
CA ALA A 149 -8.31 -0.90 17.03
C ALA A 149 -7.45 -1.95 16.31
N THR A 150 -8.06 -3.05 15.87
CA THR A 150 -7.40 -4.09 15.09
C THR A 150 -6.92 -3.56 13.74
N LYS A 151 -7.76 -2.79 13.01
CA LYS A 151 -7.36 -2.16 11.74
C LYS A 151 -6.11 -1.30 11.93
N ARG A 152 -6.12 -0.39 12.92
CA ARG A 152 -4.99 0.50 13.20
C ARG A 152 -3.73 -0.25 13.58
N ARG A 153 -3.85 -1.29 14.41
CA ARG A 153 -2.74 -2.18 14.78
C ARG A 153 -2.11 -2.84 13.55
N HIS A 154 -2.88 -3.06 12.49
CA HIS A 154 -2.42 -3.63 11.22
C HIS A 154 -2.29 -2.60 10.09
N GLY A 155 -2.07 -1.33 10.43
CA GLY A 155 -1.64 -0.31 9.46
C GLY A 155 -2.75 0.14 8.54
N MET A 156 -3.99 -0.01 8.98
CA MET A 156 -5.17 0.38 8.23
C MET A 156 -6.02 1.36 9.04
N ALA A 157 -6.64 2.30 8.34
CA ALA A 157 -7.69 3.16 8.88
C ALA A 157 -9.06 2.51 8.67
N SER A 158 -10.05 2.96 9.45
CA SER A 158 -11.44 2.61 9.19
C SER A 158 -11.92 3.23 7.88
N ALA A 159 -12.75 2.51 7.13
CA ALA A 159 -13.37 3.03 5.91
C ALA A 159 -14.37 4.17 6.18
N SER A 160 -14.96 4.23 7.39
CA SER A 160 -15.94 5.24 7.77
C SER A 160 -15.32 6.51 8.35
N ALA A 161 -14.07 6.47 8.81
CA ALA A 161 -13.33 7.67 9.16
C ALA A 161 -13.02 8.40 7.86
N ARG A 162 -13.48 9.64 7.68
CA ARG A 162 -12.87 10.54 6.67
C ARG A 162 -11.56 11.07 7.25
N ALA A 163 -10.55 11.23 6.40
CA ALA A 163 -9.36 12.01 6.73
C ALA A 163 -9.77 13.47 7.01
#